data_AF-A0A938VX44-F1
#
_entry.id   AF-A0A938VX44-F1
#
_cell.length_a   1.000
_cell.length_b   1.000
_cell.length_c   1.000
_cell.angle_alpha   90.00
_cell.angle_beta   90.00
_cell.angle_gamma   90.00
#
_symmetry.space_group_name_H-M   'P 1'
#
loop_
_entity.id
_entity.type
_entity.pdbx_description
1 polymer ?
#
loop_
_entity_poly.entity_id
_entity_poly.type
_entity_poly.pdbx_seq_one_letter_code
_entity_poly.pdbx_strand_id
1 'polypeptide(L)'
;EALKEEVKTKILEKFPTATPFEISQAFDYLQKKAFRTSILDKNKRCDGRPADQVRNLSGEVGFLPRAHGSSLFARGETQAVCLATLGPLEEAQEIDAYTGGESTKRFLLHYNFPPFSVGETGRFGGQNRREIGHGALAERSLEPVIPSSAEFGYALRVTSEVMESNGSTSMASVCGGTLALLDAGVPLKAPVAGISVGLVTEYDAAGTKLLRHQLLTDIIGSEDHFGDMDFKLCGTRQGVTGFQLDLKLPGIPLALLKDAIDRATHARSLILDFMGKVIPSARSTISKHAPQIEMVKIPQDKIGLLIGPGGKTIKGICAETGAEVNVDDDGTVRIYATSGP
;
A
#
# COMPACT_ATOMS: atom_id res chain seq x y z
N GLU A 1 25.86 13.05 -9.57
CA GLU A 1 27.23 12.63 -9.96
C GLU A 1 28.04 13.70 -10.68
N ALA A 2 27.70 14.16 -11.90
CA ALA A 2 28.55 15.12 -12.63
C ALA A 2 28.92 16.39 -11.83
N LEU A 3 27.93 17.05 -11.22
CA LEU A 3 28.16 18.23 -10.37
C LEU A 3 28.96 17.90 -9.10
N LYS A 4 28.83 16.68 -8.56
CA LYS A 4 29.53 16.24 -7.35
C LYS A 4 31.04 16.12 -7.61
N GLU A 5 31.42 15.58 -8.77
CA GLU A 5 32.84 15.50 -9.17
C GLU A 5 33.43 16.88 -9.50
N GLU A 6 32.66 17.78 -10.13
CA GLU A 6 33.11 19.16 -10.36
C GLU A 6 33.37 19.90 -9.03
N VAL A 7 32.42 19.82 -8.09
CA VAL A 7 32.54 20.46 -6.77
C VAL A 7 33.68 19.85 -5.96
N LYS A 8 33.85 18.53 -5.99
CA LYS A 8 34.94 17.83 -5.32
C LYS A 8 36.31 18.35 -5.77
N THR A 9 36.50 18.55 -7.07
CA THR A 9 37.75 19.10 -7.63
C THR A 9 38.04 20.49 -7.05
N LYS A 10 37.06 21.39 -7.09
CA LYS A 10 37.18 22.75 -6.54
C LYS A 10 37.37 22.81 -5.03
N ILE A 11 36.75 21.88 -4.28
CA ILE A 11 36.94 21.81 -2.82
C ILE A 11 38.37 21.37 -2.51
N LEU A 12 38.91 20.37 -3.20
CA LEU A 12 40.28 19.88 -2.98
C LEU A 12 41.35 20.91 -3.35
N GLU A 13 41.10 21.78 -4.34
CA GLU A 13 41.99 22.91 -4.66
C GLU A 13 42.12 23.90 -3.49
N LYS A 14 41.03 24.15 -2.76
CA LYS A 14 40.99 25.13 -1.66
C LYS A 14 41.27 24.50 -0.30
N PHE A 15 40.90 23.23 -0.12
CA PHE A 15 41.05 22.46 1.11
C PHE A 15 41.69 21.10 0.79
N PRO A 16 43.03 21.05 0.57
CA PRO A 16 43.71 19.83 0.11
C PRO A 16 43.64 18.65 1.09
N THR A 17 43.40 18.93 2.38
CA THR A 17 43.29 17.92 3.45
C THR A 17 41.87 17.42 3.66
N ALA A 18 40.88 17.92 2.91
CA ALA A 18 39.48 17.51 3.05
C ALA A 18 39.31 16.04 2.65
N THR A 19 38.68 15.26 3.53
CA THR A 19 38.39 13.85 3.29
C THR A 19 37.24 13.68 2.29
N PRO A 20 37.16 12.54 1.57
CA PRO A 20 36.01 12.25 0.72
C PRO A 20 34.66 12.29 1.46
N PHE A 21 34.65 11.93 2.75
CA PHE A 21 33.47 11.99 3.59
C PHE A 21 33.02 13.44 3.85
N GLU A 22 33.94 14.33 4.24
CA GLU A 22 33.63 15.75 4.46
C GLU A 22 33.12 16.42 3.19
N ILE A 23 33.70 16.11 2.04
CA ILE A 23 33.25 16.61 0.73
C ILE A 23 31.82 16.15 0.45
N SER A 24 31.53 14.86 0.69
CA SER A 24 30.18 14.32 0.47
C SER A 24 29.15 14.94 1.41
N GLN A 25 29.50 15.18 2.67
CA GLN A 25 28.61 15.82 3.65
C GLN A 25 28.36 17.30 3.29
N ALA A 26 29.39 18.03 2.89
CA ALA A 26 29.25 19.42 2.45
C ALA A 26 28.35 19.53 1.21
N PHE A 27 28.50 18.62 0.26
CA PHE A 27 27.66 18.57 -0.94
C PHE A 27 26.20 18.24 -0.60
N ASP A 28 25.96 17.25 0.25
CA ASP A 28 24.61 16.88 0.70
C ASP A 28 23.93 18.03 1.45
N TYR A 29 24.65 18.69 2.36
CA TYR A 29 24.16 19.88 3.04
C TYR A 29 23.77 21.00 2.06
N LEU A 30 24.62 21.27 1.06
CA LEU A 30 24.34 22.28 0.04
C LEU A 30 23.12 21.91 -0.80
N GLN A 31 23.01 20.65 -1.21
CA GLN A 31 21.88 20.15 -1.99
C GLN A 31 20.57 20.27 -1.21
N LYS A 32 20.56 19.82 0.06
CA LYS A 32 19.42 19.98 0.97
C LYS A 32 19.04 21.45 1.13
N LYS A 33 20.02 22.33 1.38
CA LYS A 33 19.76 23.77 1.54
C LYS A 33 19.18 24.40 0.28
N ALA A 34 19.78 24.14 -0.88
CA ALA A 34 19.31 24.66 -2.17
C ALA A 34 17.89 24.18 -2.49
N PHE A 35 17.60 22.90 -2.22
CA PHE A 35 16.28 22.30 -2.40
C PHE A 35 15.22 23.01 -1.55
N ARG A 36 15.51 23.20 -0.26
CA ARG A 36 14.60 23.84 0.69
C ARG A 36 14.38 25.31 0.40
N THR A 37 15.43 26.05 0.03
CA THR A 37 15.33 27.44 -0.43
C THR A 37 14.45 27.57 -1.67
N SER A 38 14.54 26.64 -2.63
CA SER A 38 13.64 26.65 -3.79
C SER A 38 12.16 26.54 -3.40
N ILE A 39 11.85 25.68 -2.42
CA ILE A 39 10.47 25.48 -1.96
C ILE A 39 9.98 26.66 -1.11
N LEU A 40 10.78 27.12 -0.14
CA LEU A 40 10.36 28.14 0.81
C LEU A 40 10.39 29.56 0.25
N ASP A 41 11.43 29.93 -0.52
CA ASP A 41 11.60 31.30 -0.99
C ASP A 41 11.04 31.50 -2.42
N LYS A 42 11.12 30.47 -3.26
CA LYS A 42 10.69 30.56 -4.67
C LYS A 42 9.35 29.87 -4.95
N ASN A 43 8.77 29.19 -3.96
CA ASN A 43 7.55 28.38 -4.10
C ASN A 43 7.60 27.42 -5.31
N LYS A 44 8.78 26.83 -5.55
CA LYS A 44 9.03 25.93 -6.69
C LYS A 44 9.55 24.58 -6.22
N ARG A 45 8.77 23.55 -6.52
CA ARG A 45 9.17 22.13 -6.43
C ARG A 45 10.09 21.78 -7.59
N CYS A 46 10.91 20.74 -7.44
CA CYS A 46 11.92 20.41 -8.47
C CYS A 46 11.31 19.86 -9.77
N ASP A 47 10.10 19.32 -9.71
CA ASP A 47 9.31 18.89 -10.87
C ASP A 47 8.37 20.00 -11.41
N GLY A 48 8.45 21.21 -10.84
CA GLY A 48 7.67 22.37 -11.28
C GLY A 48 6.23 22.44 -10.80
N ARG A 49 5.74 21.45 -10.03
CA ARG A 49 4.37 21.46 -9.51
C ARG A 49 4.15 22.57 -8.48
N PRO A 50 2.92 23.09 -8.34
CA PRO A 50 2.48 23.77 -7.13
C PRO A 50 2.51 22.83 -5.92
N ALA A 51 2.49 23.42 -4.73
CA ALA A 51 2.59 22.69 -3.47
C ALA A 51 1.45 21.68 -3.27
N ASP A 52 0.23 21.96 -3.71
CA ASP A 52 -0.99 21.12 -3.53
C ASP A 52 -1.25 20.11 -4.64
N GLN A 53 -0.52 20.18 -5.75
CA GLN A 53 -0.83 19.39 -6.93
C GLN A 53 -0.43 17.91 -6.78
N VAL A 54 -1.39 17.02 -7.03
CA VAL A 54 -1.16 15.57 -7.23
C VAL A 54 -0.58 15.34 -8.63
N ARG A 55 0.39 14.44 -8.77
CA ARG A 55 0.97 14.01 -10.06
C ARG A 55 -0.10 13.39 -10.94
N ASN A 56 0.24 13.28 -12.23
CA ASN A 56 -0.61 12.59 -13.20
C ASN A 56 -0.94 11.17 -12.73
N LEU A 57 -2.23 10.82 -12.79
CA LEU A 57 -2.73 9.51 -12.42
C LEU A 57 -3.02 8.71 -13.69
N SER A 58 -2.60 7.46 -13.71
CA SER A 58 -2.97 6.49 -14.73
C SER A 58 -3.14 5.11 -14.08
N GLY A 59 -3.90 4.24 -14.74
CA GLY A 59 -4.14 2.92 -14.22
C GLY A 59 -5.19 2.16 -15.01
N GLU A 60 -5.16 0.86 -14.84
CA GLU A 60 -6.02 -0.10 -15.52
C GLU A 60 -6.24 -1.32 -14.63
N VAL A 61 -7.24 -2.13 -14.97
CA VAL A 61 -7.60 -3.36 -14.25
C VAL A 61 -7.79 -4.52 -15.22
N GLY A 62 -7.65 -5.76 -14.74
CA GLY A 62 -7.97 -6.96 -15.52
C GLY A 62 -7.01 -7.27 -16.67
N PHE A 63 -5.77 -6.78 -16.61
CA PHE A 63 -4.78 -6.97 -17.69
C PHE A 63 -4.02 -8.30 -17.59
N LEU A 64 -4.01 -8.97 -16.43
CA LEU A 64 -3.39 -10.28 -16.26
C LEU A 64 -4.41 -11.42 -16.49
N PRO A 65 -4.25 -12.26 -17.53
CA PRO A 65 -5.29 -13.21 -17.95
C PRO A 65 -5.67 -14.29 -16.92
N ARG A 66 -4.76 -14.58 -15.98
CA ARG A 66 -4.90 -15.67 -15.00
C ARG A 66 -5.15 -15.18 -13.58
N ALA A 67 -4.98 -13.88 -13.31
CA ALA A 67 -5.22 -13.35 -11.97
C ALA A 67 -6.71 -13.40 -11.63
N HIS A 68 -7.06 -13.51 -10.35
CA HIS A 68 -8.47 -13.40 -9.94
C HIS A 68 -8.92 -11.95 -10.07
N GLY A 69 -8.06 -11.01 -9.67
CA GLY A 69 -8.12 -9.61 -10.07
C GLY A 69 -6.72 -9.03 -10.22
N SER A 70 -6.58 -8.03 -11.07
CA SER A 70 -5.30 -7.36 -11.31
C SER A 70 -5.49 -5.88 -11.54
N SER A 71 -4.50 -5.09 -11.17
CA SER A 71 -4.49 -3.65 -11.46
C SER A 71 -3.08 -3.12 -11.62
N LEU A 72 -2.93 -2.11 -12.47
CA LEU A 72 -1.77 -1.23 -12.48
C LEU A 72 -2.26 0.14 -12.00
N PHE A 73 -1.61 0.69 -10.98
CA PHE A 73 -1.83 2.06 -10.54
C PHE A 73 -0.51 2.84 -10.62
N ALA A 74 -0.55 3.97 -11.31
CA ALA A 74 0.59 4.88 -11.41
C ALA A 74 0.22 6.30 -11.02
N ARG A 75 1.12 6.95 -10.28
CA ARG A 75 1.03 8.36 -9.87
C ARG A 75 2.38 9.01 -10.11
N GLY A 76 2.49 9.75 -11.21
CA GLY A 76 3.78 10.14 -11.79
C GLY A 76 4.67 8.93 -12.03
N GLU A 77 5.92 8.99 -11.59
CA GLU A 77 6.93 7.93 -11.75
C GLU A 77 6.92 6.91 -10.58
N THR A 78 5.75 6.74 -9.94
CA THR A 78 5.52 5.69 -8.96
C THR A 78 4.45 4.76 -9.50
N GLN A 79 4.80 3.49 -9.70
CA GLN A 79 3.94 2.47 -10.31
C GLN A 79 3.88 1.23 -9.42
N ALA A 80 2.66 0.76 -9.15
CA ALA A 80 2.41 -0.48 -8.44
C ALA A 80 1.50 -1.39 -9.28
N VAL A 81 1.94 -2.62 -9.50
CA VAL A 81 1.11 -3.71 -10.03
C VAL A 81 0.59 -4.50 -8.84
N CYS A 82 -0.73 -4.63 -8.74
CA CYS A 82 -1.38 -5.38 -7.68
C CYS A 82 -2.16 -6.56 -8.24
N LEU A 83 -2.05 -7.71 -7.58
CA LEU A 83 -2.83 -8.90 -7.86
C LEU A 83 -3.67 -9.25 -6.64
N ALA A 84 -4.95 -9.49 -6.85
CA ALA A 84 -5.84 -10.08 -5.87
C ALA A 84 -5.98 -11.59 -6.17
N THR A 85 -5.80 -12.40 -5.15
CA THR A 85 -5.99 -13.85 -5.14
C THR A 85 -7.03 -14.20 -4.09
N LEU A 86 -7.95 -15.08 -4.47
CA LEU A 86 -9.06 -15.56 -3.66
C LEU A 86 -8.82 -17.03 -3.36
N GLY A 87 -8.89 -17.42 -2.10
CA GLY A 87 -8.74 -18.80 -1.66
C GLY A 87 -9.89 -19.23 -0.74
N PRO A 88 -10.04 -20.54 -0.49
CA PRO A 88 -10.92 -21.05 0.55
C PRO A 88 -10.60 -20.42 1.92
N LEU A 89 -11.58 -20.39 2.83
CA LEU A 89 -11.39 -19.79 4.15
C LEU A 89 -10.33 -20.52 5.00
N GLU A 90 -10.08 -21.80 4.76
CA GLU A 90 -9.05 -22.57 5.45
C GLU A 90 -7.63 -22.16 5.04
N GLU A 91 -7.47 -21.48 3.90
CA GLU A 91 -6.19 -20.87 3.50
C GLU A 91 -5.94 -19.51 4.20
N ALA A 92 -6.80 -19.10 5.14
CA ALA A 92 -6.50 -17.98 6.03
C ALA A 92 -5.18 -18.26 6.77
N GLN A 93 -4.33 -17.26 6.88
CA GLN A 93 -3.02 -17.43 7.50
C GLN A 93 -3.19 -17.61 9.01
N GLU A 94 -2.79 -18.76 9.52
CA GLU A 94 -2.60 -18.97 10.95
C GLU A 94 -1.28 -18.32 11.41
N ILE A 95 -1.34 -17.64 12.54
CA ILE A 95 -0.21 -16.95 13.16
C ILE A 95 -0.04 -17.50 14.57
N ASP A 96 1.18 -17.90 14.91
CA ASP A 96 1.56 -18.20 16.29
C ASP A 96 1.57 -16.89 17.10
N ALA A 97 0.40 -16.56 17.66
CA ALA A 97 0.14 -15.33 18.40
C ALA A 97 0.67 -15.41 19.85
N TYR A 98 1.95 -15.76 20.00
CA TYR A 98 2.59 -15.97 21.31
C TYR A 98 2.54 -14.74 22.23
N THR A 99 2.46 -13.52 21.68
CA THR A 99 2.31 -12.25 22.41
C THR A 99 0.85 -11.85 22.65
N GLY A 100 -0.11 -12.69 22.27
CA GLY A 100 -1.52 -12.33 22.14
C GLY A 100 -1.82 -11.56 20.84
N GLY A 101 -3.10 -11.51 20.47
CA GLY A 101 -3.58 -10.93 19.21
C GLY A 101 -4.42 -11.91 18.40
N GLU A 102 -4.73 -11.54 17.15
CA GLU A 102 -5.40 -12.44 16.21
C GLU A 102 -4.48 -13.59 15.83
N SER A 103 -4.98 -14.82 16.00
CA SER A 103 -4.27 -16.05 15.61
C SER A 103 -4.52 -16.43 14.16
N THR A 104 -5.41 -15.73 13.46
CA THR A 104 -5.74 -15.98 12.06
C THR A 104 -5.94 -14.67 11.31
N LYS A 105 -5.47 -14.61 10.06
CA LYS A 105 -5.69 -13.50 9.14
C LYS A 105 -6.34 -13.98 7.84
N ARG A 106 -7.55 -13.48 7.61
CA ARG A 106 -8.30 -13.76 6.37
C ARG A 106 -7.89 -12.86 5.21
N PHE A 107 -7.46 -11.63 5.48
CA PHE A 107 -6.94 -10.72 4.47
C PHE A 107 -5.45 -10.46 4.71
N LEU A 108 -4.69 -10.52 3.62
CA LEU A 108 -3.23 -10.34 3.61
C LEU A 108 -2.83 -9.39 2.49
N LEU A 109 -1.87 -8.52 2.75
CA LEU A 109 -1.22 -7.73 1.71
C LEU A 109 0.30 -7.85 1.78
N HIS A 110 0.86 -8.54 0.78
CA HIS A 110 2.30 -8.63 0.58
C HIS A 110 2.77 -7.51 -0.33
N TYR A 111 3.80 -6.79 0.11
CA TYR A 111 4.40 -5.70 -0.63
C TYR A 111 5.84 -6.06 -0.97
N ASN A 112 6.21 -5.85 -2.23
CA ASN A 112 7.55 -6.13 -2.74
C ASN A 112 8.11 -4.87 -3.41
N PHE A 113 9.38 -4.57 -3.14
CA PHE A 113 10.12 -3.43 -3.66
C PHE A 113 11.40 -3.91 -4.33
N PRO A 114 11.29 -4.44 -5.56
CA PRO A 114 12.44 -5.00 -6.27
C PRO A 114 13.47 -3.90 -6.60
N PRO A 115 14.77 -4.22 -6.65
CA PRO A 115 15.83 -3.23 -6.92
C PRO A 115 15.65 -2.45 -8.23
N PHE A 116 15.11 -3.09 -9.26
CA PHE A 116 14.89 -2.44 -10.55
C PHE A 116 13.90 -1.27 -10.47
N SER A 117 13.02 -1.24 -9.46
CA SER A 117 12.02 -0.17 -9.29
C SER A 117 12.62 1.21 -9.04
N VAL A 118 13.87 1.25 -8.57
CA VAL A 118 14.68 2.47 -8.38
C VAL A 118 15.85 2.55 -9.37
N GLY A 119 15.87 1.67 -10.38
CA GLY A 119 16.96 1.60 -11.36
C GLY A 119 18.27 1.01 -10.80
N GLU A 120 18.22 0.29 -9.68
CA GLU A 120 19.38 -0.32 -9.04
C GLU A 120 19.44 -1.83 -9.27
N THR A 121 20.61 -2.42 -8.98
CA THR A 121 20.78 -3.87 -8.83
C THR A 121 20.87 -4.21 -7.35
N GLY A 122 20.43 -5.40 -6.94
CA GLY A 122 20.43 -5.75 -5.53
C GLY A 122 20.15 -7.23 -5.29
N ARG A 123 20.27 -7.65 -4.03
CA ARG A 123 19.92 -9.01 -3.62
C ARG A 123 18.41 -9.20 -3.76
N PHE A 124 18.02 -10.28 -4.41
CA PHE A 124 16.63 -10.70 -4.54
C PHE A 124 16.44 -12.01 -3.76
N GLY A 125 15.37 -12.10 -2.96
CA GLY A 125 15.15 -13.22 -2.05
C GLY A 125 13.97 -12.96 -1.12
N GLY A 126 14.21 -12.94 0.20
CA GLY A 126 13.18 -12.68 1.20
C GLY A 126 12.83 -11.19 1.34
N GLN A 127 11.65 -10.94 1.92
CA GLN A 127 11.20 -9.57 2.23
C GLN A 127 12.06 -8.94 3.33
N ASN A 128 12.43 -7.69 3.13
CA ASN A 128 13.09 -6.88 4.13
C ASN A 128 12.08 -6.20 5.09
N ARG A 129 12.57 -5.65 6.20
CA ARG A 129 11.72 -5.01 7.22
C ARG A 129 10.89 -3.83 6.66
N ARG A 130 11.43 -3.08 5.69
CA ARG A 130 10.73 -1.96 5.06
C ARG A 130 9.58 -2.47 4.21
N GLU A 131 9.79 -3.55 3.45
CA GLU A 131 8.75 -4.20 2.66
C GLU A 131 7.62 -4.71 3.54
N ILE A 132 7.94 -5.42 4.62
CA ILE A 132 6.96 -5.89 5.61
C ILE A 132 6.20 -4.71 6.22
N GLY A 133 6.90 -3.64 6.63
CA GLY A 133 6.27 -2.45 7.21
C GLY A 133 5.33 -1.72 6.26
N HIS A 134 5.71 -1.60 4.97
CA HIS A 134 4.87 -1.02 3.93
C HIS A 134 3.66 -1.90 3.61
N GLY A 135 3.87 -3.23 3.55
CA GLY A 135 2.79 -4.22 3.39
C GLY A 135 1.78 -4.11 4.53
N ALA A 136 2.24 -4.10 5.77
CA ALA A 136 1.39 -3.95 6.95
C ALA A 136 0.63 -2.61 6.99
N LEU A 137 1.23 -1.50 6.52
CA LEU A 137 0.52 -0.23 6.37
C LEU A 137 -0.60 -0.32 5.32
N ALA A 138 -0.32 -0.93 4.17
CA ALA A 138 -1.32 -1.06 3.12
C ALA A 138 -2.44 -2.04 3.52
N GLU A 139 -2.09 -3.18 4.13
CA GLU A 139 -3.00 -4.18 4.70
C GLU A 139 -3.97 -3.54 5.69
N ARG A 140 -3.46 -2.91 6.76
CA ARG A 140 -4.31 -2.27 7.79
C ARG A 140 -5.19 -1.15 7.25
N SER A 141 -4.79 -0.54 6.13
CA SER A 141 -5.55 0.53 5.49
C SER A 141 -6.74 0.00 4.68
N LEU A 142 -6.65 -1.25 4.20
CA LEU A 142 -7.72 -1.90 3.43
C LEU A 142 -8.61 -2.78 4.29
N GLU A 143 -8.08 -3.42 5.35
CA GLU A 143 -8.81 -4.30 6.27
C GLU A 143 -10.20 -3.76 6.69
N PRO A 144 -10.37 -2.48 7.07
CA PRO A 144 -11.67 -1.99 7.56
C PRO A 144 -12.80 -2.05 6.52
N VAL A 145 -12.45 -2.02 5.22
CA VAL A 145 -13.41 -2.06 4.11
C VAL A 145 -13.60 -3.47 3.52
N ILE A 146 -12.84 -4.46 4.00
CA ILE A 146 -13.03 -5.85 3.60
C ILE A 146 -14.40 -6.34 4.11
N PRO A 147 -15.21 -7.01 3.27
CA PRO A 147 -16.49 -7.58 3.69
C PRO A 147 -16.30 -8.70 4.71
N SER A 148 -17.34 -8.97 5.50
CA SER A 148 -17.32 -10.12 6.43
C SER A 148 -17.21 -11.45 5.69
N SER A 149 -16.85 -12.53 6.39
CA SER A 149 -16.79 -13.88 5.81
C SER A 149 -18.18 -14.41 5.44
N ALA A 150 -19.23 -13.91 6.10
CA ALA A 150 -20.62 -14.22 5.76
C ALA A 150 -21.05 -13.57 4.43
N GLU A 151 -20.59 -12.35 4.15
CA GLU A 151 -20.88 -11.63 2.90
C GLU A 151 -19.99 -12.11 1.74
N PHE A 152 -18.73 -12.45 2.03
CA PHE A 152 -17.77 -12.89 1.02
C PHE A 152 -16.86 -13.98 1.58
N GLY A 153 -17.26 -15.24 1.40
CA GLY A 153 -16.65 -16.43 2.00
C GLY A 153 -15.27 -16.84 1.49
N TYR A 154 -14.38 -15.90 1.21
CA TYR A 154 -13.02 -16.16 0.71
C TYR A 154 -11.95 -15.65 1.68
N ALA A 155 -10.83 -16.37 1.75
CA ALA A 155 -9.56 -15.78 2.13
C ALA A 155 -9.03 -14.92 0.98
N LEU A 156 -8.41 -13.79 1.32
CA LEU A 156 -8.04 -12.75 0.39
C LEU A 156 -6.54 -12.46 0.52
N ARG A 157 -5.83 -12.51 -0.60
CA ARG A 157 -4.43 -12.09 -0.66
C ARG A 157 -4.26 -11.05 -1.75
N VAL A 158 -3.71 -9.90 -1.38
CA VAL A 158 -3.19 -8.92 -2.34
C VAL A 158 -1.68 -9.00 -2.35
N THR A 159 -1.09 -9.04 -3.54
CA THR A 159 0.36 -8.83 -3.71
C THR A 159 0.57 -7.54 -4.49
N SER A 160 1.38 -6.64 -3.96
CA SER A 160 1.77 -5.38 -4.60
C SER A 160 3.24 -5.42 -4.98
N GLU A 161 3.50 -5.43 -6.29
CA GLU A 161 4.81 -5.32 -6.89
C GLU A 161 5.06 -3.86 -7.30
N VAL A 162 6.04 -3.21 -6.68
CA VAL A 162 6.44 -1.85 -7.10
C VAL A 162 7.29 -1.96 -8.34
N MET A 163 6.81 -1.37 -9.44
CA MET A 163 7.49 -1.43 -10.74
C MET A 163 8.38 -0.22 -10.98
N GLU A 164 7.98 0.94 -10.45
CA GLU A 164 8.72 2.21 -10.51
C GLU A 164 8.52 2.95 -9.19
N SER A 165 9.55 3.64 -8.69
CA SER A 165 9.49 4.35 -7.42
C SER A 165 10.11 5.74 -7.50
N ASN A 166 9.24 6.75 -7.51
CA ASN A 166 9.59 8.11 -7.16
C ASN A 166 8.73 8.62 -5.98
N GLY A 167 8.66 7.81 -4.91
CA GLY A 167 8.01 8.18 -3.64
C GLY A 167 6.57 7.68 -3.46
N SER A 168 6.15 7.52 -2.20
CA SER A 168 4.77 7.14 -1.82
C SER A 168 4.26 5.80 -2.39
N THR A 169 5.15 4.80 -2.49
CA THR A 169 4.83 3.48 -3.07
C THR A 169 3.84 2.68 -2.25
N SER A 170 3.90 2.75 -0.92
CA SER A 170 2.90 2.09 -0.04
C SER A 170 1.50 2.63 -0.27
N MET A 171 1.35 3.92 -0.58
CA MET A 171 0.06 4.53 -0.92
C MET A 171 -0.41 4.10 -2.31
N ALA A 172 0.51 3.93 -3.27
CA ALA A 172 0.19 3.34 -4.57
C ALA A 172 -0.30 1.89 -4.42
N SER A 173 0.27 1.11 -3.49
CA SER A 173 -0.18 -0.25 -3.15
C SER A 173 -1.59 -0.28 -2.54
N VAL A 174 -1.99 0.74 -1.77
CA VAL A 174 -3.37 0.85 -1.27
C VAL A 174 -4.35 1.12 -2.41
N CYS A 175 -4.00 2.05 -3.31
CA CYS A 175 -4.82 2.37 -4.47
C CYS A 175 -4.93 1.17 -5.44
N GLY A 176 -3.80 0.58 -5.81
CA GLY A 176 -3.76 -0.62 -6.66
C GLY A 176 -4.43 -1.82 -5.99
N GLY A 177 -4.19 -2.07 -4.71
CA GLY A 177 -4.85 -3.14 -3.96
C GLY A 177 -6.38 -3.00 -3.96
N THR A 178 -6.89 -1.78 -3.79
CA THR A 178 -8.33 -1.49 -3.93
C THR A 178 -8.83 -1.82 -5.33
N LEU A 179 -8.15 -1.35 -6.38
CA LEU A 179 -8.53 -1.62 -7.78
C LEU A 179 -8.52 -3.12 -8.09
N ALA A 180 -7.49 -3.86 -7.65
CA ALA A 180 -7.37 -5.29 -7.85
C ALA A 180 -8.46 -6.09 -7.11
N LEU A 181 -8.83 -5.68 -5.89
CA LEU A 181 -9.93 -6.30 -5.12
C LEU A 181 -11.28 -6.07 -5.80
N LEU A 182 -11.55 -4.85 -6.30
CA LEU A 182 -12.76 -4.57 -7.07
C LEU A 182 -12.80 -5.36 -8.38
N ASP A 183 -11.67 -5.47 -9.08
CA ASP A 183 -11.52 -6.27 -10.29
C ASP A 183 -11.74 -7.77 -10.03
N ALA A 184 -11.32 -8.26 -8.85
CA ALA A 184 -11.58 -9.64 -8.41
C ALA A 184 -13.04 -9.91 -8.01
N GLY A 185 -13.91 -8.88 -8.01
CA GLY A 185 -15.30 -9.00 -7.60
C GLY A 185 -15.51 -8.98 -6.08
N VAL A 186 -14.50 -8.55 -5.30
CA VAL A 186 -14.65 -8.41 -3.84
C VAL A 186 -15.56 -7.21 -3.55
N PRO A 187 -16.70 -7.40 -2.86
CA PRO A 187 -17.64 -6.32 -2.57
C PRO A 187 -17.15 -5.48 -1.39
N LEU A 188 -16.15 -4.63 -1.63
CA LEU A 188 -15.62 -3.70 -0.62
C LEU A 188 -16.73 -2.76 -0.12
N LYS A 189 -16.74 -2.47 1.19
CA LYS A 189 -17.69 -1.51 1.80
C LYS A 189 -17.57 -0.12 1.19
N ALA A 190 -16.35 0.28 0.84
CA ALA A 190 -16.03 1.51 0.11
C ALA A 190 -14.61 1.42 -0.47
N PRO A 191 -14.31 2.12 -1.59
CA PRO A 191 -12.95 2.21 -2.11
C PRO A 191 -12.06 3.05 -1.18
N VAL A 192 -10.79 2.64 -1.08
CA VAL A 192 -9.76 3.30 -0.26
C VAL A 192 -8.65 3.83 -1.16
N ALA A 193 -8.20 5.05 -0.91
CA ALA A 193 -7.01 5.61 -1.54
C ALA A 193 -6.02 6.08 -0.48
N GLY A 194 -4.74 6.13 -0.85
CA GLY A 194 -3.65 6.65 -0.03
C GLY A 194 -2.96 7.84 -0.69
N ILE A 195 -2.40 8.73 0.13
CA ILE A 195 -1.55 9.85 -0.32
C ILE A 195 -0.48 10.14 0.72
N SER A 196 0.66 10.68 0.28
CA SER A 196 1.70 11.22 1.16
C SER A 196 1.70 12.75 1.11
N VAL A 197 1.82 13.38 2.27
CA VAL A 197 2.05 14.81 2.44
C VAL A 197 3.39 15.02 3.13
N GLY A 198 4.26 15.83 2.55
CA GLY A 198 5.53 16.20 3.16
C GLY A 198 5.53 17.60 3.73
N LEU A 199 6.64 17.93 4.37
CA LEU A 199 6.87 19.21 5.04
C LEU A 199 8.29 19.71 4.77
N VAL A 200 8.41 21.01 4.53
CA VAL A 200 9.69 21.72 4.59
C VAL A 200 9.53 22.88 5.57
N THR A 201 10.47 23.02 6.50
CA THR A 201 10.47 24.05 7.55
C THR A 201 11.70 24.93 7.52
N GLU A 202 11.59 26.11 8.12
CA GLU A 202 12.72 26.96 8.48
C GLU A 202 12.60 27.27 9.97
N TYR A 203 13.65 26.97 10.73
CA TYR A 203 13.76 27.30 12.15
C TYR A 203 14.76 28.44 12.36
N ASP A 204 14.68 29.09 13.51
CA ASP A 204 15.70 30.04 13.95
C ASP A 204 17.07 29.37 14.14
N ALA A 205 18.13 30.17 14.29
CA ALA A 205 19.49 29.67 14.45
C ALA A 205 19.66 28.75 15.68
N ALA A 206 18.79 28.91 16.68
CA ALA A 206 18.75 28.05 17.87
C ALA A 206 17.99 26.73 17.65
N GLY A 207 17.27 26.57 16.54
CA GLY A 207 16.45 25.39 16.25
C GLY A 207 15.20 25.26 17.13
N THR A 208 14.80 26.34 17.81
CA THR A 208 13.73 26.33 18.82
C THR A 208 12.42 26.87 18.31
N LYS A 209 12.46 27.81 17.35
CA LYS A 209 11.26 28.49 16.85
C LYS A 209 11.09 28.24 15.35
N LEU A 210 9.94 27.67 14.98
CA LEU A 210 9.51 27.55 13.59
C LEU A 210 9.22 28.95 13.02
N LEU A 211 9.96 29.36 12.00
CA LEU A 211 9.82 30.65 11.33
C LEU A 211 8.85 30.57 10.16
N ARG A 212 9.06 29.58 9.27
CA ARG A 212 8.26 29.36 8.06
C ARG A 212 8.12 27.86 7.79
N HIS A 213 7.07 27.48 7.08
CA HIS A 213 6.88 26.10 6.65
C HIS A 213 6.07 26.02 5.36
N GLN A 214 6.20 24.89 4.65
CA GLN A 214 5.44 24.58 3.45
C GLN A 214 5.05 23.09 3.47
N LEU A 215 3.75 22.82 3.38
CA LEU A 215 3.24 21.46 3.13
C LEU A 215 3.29 21.14 1.64
N LEU A 216 3.61 19.88 1.30
CA LEU A 216 3.75 19.39 -0.06
C LEU A 216 2.85 18.18 -0.27
N THR A 217 1.89 18.27 -1.17
CA THR A 217 1.00 17.16 -1.52
C THR A 217 1.70 16.27 -2.53
N ASP A 218 1.56 14.97 -2.33
CA ASP A 218 2.06 13.95 -3.26
C ASP A 218 3.57 14.10 -3.48
N ILE A 219 4.32 13.88 -2.41
CA ILE A 219 5.77 14.05 -2.42
C ILE A 219 6.48 13.02 -3.29
N ILE A 220 7.53 13.49 -3.96
CA ILE A 220 8.52 12.65 -4.64
C ILE A 220 9.63 12.21 -3.68
N GLY A 221 10.47 11.27 -4.10
CA GLY A 221 11.53 10.71 -3.24
C GLY A 221 12.51 11.77 -2.70
N SER A 222 12.86 12.77 -3.52
CA SER A 222 13.73 13.87 -3.09
C SER A 222 13.07 14.82 -2.07
N GLU A 223 11.75 15.03 -2.16
CA GLU A 223 10.99 15.85 -1.23
C GLU A 223 10.82 15.17 0.13
N ASP A 224 10.69 13.84 0.17
CA ASP A 224 10.87 13.08 1.40
C ASP A 224 12.31 13.28 1.89
N HIS A 225 13.31 12.87 1.12
CA HIS A 225 14.71 12.82 1.55
C HIS A 225 15.23 14.16 2.13
N PHE A 226 14.99 15.28 1.45
CA PHE A 226 15.41 16.62 1.87
C PHE A 226 14.39 17.39 2.72
N GLY A 227 13.17 16.87 2.82
CA GLY A 227 12.11 17.40 3.68
C GLY A 227 12.23 16.94 5.13
N ASP A 228 11.16 17.21 5.89
CA ASP A 228 11.09 17.06 7.33
C ASP A 228 10.05 16.04 7.79
N MET A 229 9.17 15.62 6.90
CA MET A 229 8.04 14.73 7.18
C MET A 229 7.66 13.93 5.93
N ASP A 230 7.32 12.67 6.12
CA ASP A 230 6.52 11.86 5.20
C ASP A 230 5.26 11.39 5.95
N PHE A 231 4.16 12.10 5.74
CA PHE A 231 2.86 11.79 6.33
C PHE A 231 1.98 11.04 5.34
N LYS A 232 1.86 9.73 5.55
CA LYS A 232 1.07 8.82 4.75
C LYS A 232 -0.33 8.70 5.35
N LEU A 233 -1.37 8.96 4.58
CA LEU A 233 -2.75 8.89 5.03
C LEU A 233 -3.63 8.17 4.01
N CYS A 234 -4.35 7.16 4.49
CA CYS A 234 -5.25 6.30 3.73
C CYS A 234 -6.69 6.48 4.19
N GLY A 235 -7.65 6.22 3.30
CA GLY A 235 -9.05 6.08 3.69
C GLY A 235 -10.03 6.19 2.55
N THR A 236 -11.30 6.22 2.94
CA THR A 236 -12.44 6.34 2.05
C THR A 236 -12.88 7.80 1.95
N ARG A 237 -13.97 8.08 1.23
CA ARG A 237 -14.60 9.42 1.30
C ARG A 237 -15.13 9.77 2.69
N GLN A 238 -15.44 8.77 3.51
CA GLN A 238 -16.13 8.93 4.79
C GLN A 238 -15.15 9.07 5.97
N GLY A 239 -13.92 8.57 5.84
CA GLY A 239 -13.01 8.54 6.98
C GLY A 239 -11.61 8.06 6.65
N VAL A 240 -10.73 8.15 7.64
CA VAL A 240 -9.36 7.62 7.61
C VAL A 240 -9.40 6.15 8.01
N THR A 241 -8.73 5.28 7.26
CA THR A 241 -8.60 3.85 7.58
C THR A 241 -7.22 3.50 8.13
N GLY A 242 -6.19 4.28 7.77
CA GLY A 242 -4.84 4.07 8.24
C GLY A 242 -3.97 5.30 8.00
N PHE A 243 -2.93 5.45 8.82
CA PHE A 243 -1.90 6.46 8.62
C PHE A 243 -0.53 5.96 9.09
N GLN A 244 0.51 6.66 8.68
CA GLN A 244 1.87 6.56 9.21
C GLN A 244 2.52 7.94 9.12
N LEU A 245 3.11 8.40 10.21
CA LEU A 245 3.78 9.69 10.28
C LEU A 245 5.27 9.46 10.57
N ASP A 246 6.10 9.62 9.53
CA ASP A 246 7.55 9.58 9.67
C ASP A 246 8.08 11.02 9.77
N LEU A 247 8.49 11.42 10.98
CA LEU A 247 9.04 12.76 11.26
C LEU A 247 10.55 12.71 11.39
N LYS A 248 11.22 13.67 10.74
CA LYS A 248 12.67 13.89 10.85
C LYS A 248 13.01 15.02 11.82
N LEU A 249 11.98 15.72 12.30
CA LEU A 249 12.06 16.77 13.32
C LEU A 249 11.72 16.17 14.70
N PRO A 250 12.18 16.79 15.81
CA PRO A 250 11.85 16.36 17.17
C PRO A 250 10.37 16.58 17.57
N GLY A 251 9.50 16.89 16.60
CA GLY A 251 8.09 17.17 16.77
C GLY A 251 7.61 18.27 15.82
N ILE A 252 6.30 18.35 15.62
CA ILE A 252 5.63 19.43 14.88
C ILE A 252 4.40 19.92 15.66
N PRO A 253 3.98 21.18 15.48
CA PRO A 253 2.74 21.67 16.09
C PRO A 253 1.51 20.87 15.63
N LEU A 254 0.59 20.57 16.54
CA LEU A 254 -0.65 19.84 16.20
C LEU A 254 -1.51 20.57 15.15
N ALA A 255 -1.50 21.91 15.15
CA ALA A 255 -2.18 22.69 14.11
C ALA A 255 -1.63 22.39 12.71
N LEU A 256 -0.32 22.24 12.57
CA LEU A 256 0.32 21.90 11.30
C LEU A 256 -0.01 20.47 10.86
N LEU A 257 -0.10 19.53 11.82
CA LEU A 257 -0.56 18.17 11.52
C LEU A 257 -2.03 18.17 11.06
N LYS A 258 -2.89 18.99 11.68
CA LYS A 258 -4.28 19.15 11.24
C LYS A 258 -4.36 19.64 9.78
N ASP A 259 -3.58 20.67 9.44
CA ASP A 259 -3.52 21.18 8.06
C ASP A 259 -3.02 20.12 7.08
N ALA A 260 -2.06 19.28 7.49
CA ALA A 260 -1.59 18.15 6.70
C ALA A 260 -2.68 17.07 6.49
N ILE A 261 -3.51 16.79 7.51
CA ILE A 261 -4.66 15.89 7.40
C ILE A 261 -5.69 16.44 6.42
N ASP A 262 -6.08 17.71 6.54
CA ASP A 262 -7.06 18.34 5.65
C ASP A 262 -6.58 18.29 4.20
N ARG A 263 -5.30 18.57 3.98
CA ARG A 263 -4.67 18.51 2.67
C ARG A 263 -4.62 17.09 2.09
N ALA A 264 -4.26 16.10 2.92
CA ALA A 264 -4.29 14.71 2.53
C ALA A 264 -5.71 14.24 2.18
N THR A 265 -6.73 14.64 2.94
CA THR A 265 -8.14 14.30 2.68
C THR A 265 -8.62 14.85 1.33
N HIS A 266 -8.27 16.09 0.98
CA HIS A 266 -8.59 16.66 -0.34
C HIS A 266 -7.90 15.90 -1.48
N ALA A 267 -6.59 15.67 -1.37
CA ALA A 267 -5.82 14.96 -2.39
C ALA A 267 -6.28 13.51 -2.57
N ARG A 268 -6.59 12.81 -1.46
CA ARG A 268 -7.15 11.46 -1.46
C ARG A 268 -8.48 11.41 -2.21
N SER A 269 -9.33 12.43 -2.07
CA SER A 269 -10.63 12.50 -2.75
C SER A 269 -10.48 12.57 -4.28
N LEU A 270 -9.47 13.29 -4.78
CA LEU A 270 -9.14 13.35 -6.21
C LEU A 270 -8.66 12.00 -6.74
N ILE A 271 -7.87 11.27 -5.95
CA ILE A 271 -7.40 9.92 -6.31
C ILE A 271 -8.58 8.94 -6.35
N LEU A 272 -9.51 9.02 -5.39
CA LEU A 272 -10.74 8.23 -5.40
C LEU A 272 -11.61 8.53 -6.64
N ASP A 273 -11.70 9.80 -7.07
CA ASP A 273 -12.42 10.16 -8.29
C ASP A 273 -11.79 9.57 -9.54
N PHE A 274 -10.46 9.54 -9.60
CA PHE A 274 -9.74 8.87 -10.68
C PHE A 274 -10.00 7.35 -10.67
N MET A 275 -9.84 6.70 -9.51
CA MET A 275 -10.06 5.26 -9.37
C MET A 275 -11.48 4.85 -9.77
N GLY A 276 -12.49 5.64 -9.42
CA GLY A 276 -13.88 5.40 -9.82
C GLY A 276 -14.12 5.51 -11.33
N LYS A 277 -13.26 6.22 -12.08
CA LYS A 277 -13.29 6.23 -13.55
C LYS A 277 -12.67 4.96 -14.15
N VAL A 278 -11.70 4.35 -13.45
CA VAL A 278 -11.06 3.09 -13.88
C VAL A 278 -11.98 1.91 -13.64
N ILE A 279 -12.57 1.80 -12.45
CA ILE A 279 -13.52 0.77 -12.08
C ILE A 279 -14.56 1.35 -11.09
N PRO A 280 -15.81 1.60 -11.54
CA PRO A 280 -16.82 2.26 -10.70
C PRO A 280 -17.27 1.44 -9.48
N SER A 281 -17.28 0.11 -9.60
CA SER A 281 -17.73 -0.82 -8.57
C SER A 281 -17.07 -2.18 -8.74
N ALA A 282 -17.17 -3.04 -7.73
CA ALA A 282 -16.72 -4.41 -7.84
C ALA A 282 -17.39 -5.11 -9.03
N ARG A 283 -16.67 -6.03 -9.69
CA ARG A 283 -17.25 -6.87 -10.74
C ARG A 283 -18.40 -7.71 -10.17
N SER A 284 -19.47 -7.88 -10.93
CA SER A 284 -20.63 -8.68 -10.54
C SER A 284 -20.35 -10.18 -10.48
N THR A 285 -19.29 -10.63 -11.15
CA THR A 285 -18.85 -12.03 -11.20
C THR A 285 -17.38 -12.10 -10.83
N ILE A 286 -17.03 -13.09 -10.00
CA ILE A 286 -15.64 -13.44 -9.73
C ILE A 286 -14.99 -14.07 -10.96
N SER A 287 -13.65 -14.07 -10.99
CA SER A 287 -12.89 -14.70 -12.09
C SER A 287 -13.23 -16.18 -12.22
N LYS A 288 -13.30 -16.68 -13.46
CA LYS A 288 -13.43 -18.11 -13.77
C LYS A 288 -12.26 -18.96 -13.24
N HIS A 289 -11.15 -18.32 -12.90
CA HIS A 289 -9.97 -18.95 -12.31
C HIS A 289 -9.99 -18.95 -10.78
N ALA A 290 -10.90 -18.18 -10.16
CA ALA A 290 -11.10 -18.21 -8.72
C ALA A 290 -11.90 -19.46 -8.32
N PRO A 291 -11.65 -20.01 -7.10
CA PRO A 291 -12.48 -21.07 -6.55
C PRO A 291 -13.94 -20.63 -6.52
N GLN A 292 -14.86 -21.45 -7.03
CA GLN A 292 -16.29 -21.18 -6.95
C GLN A 292 -16.80 -21.66 -5.59
N ILE A 293 -17.64 -20.86 -4.93
CA ILE A 293 -18.29 -21.25 -3.67
C ILE A 293 -19.76 -21.52 -3.93
N GLU A 294 -20.21 -22.70 -3.52
CA GLU A 294 -21.63 -22.98 -3.31
C GLU A 294 -21.91 -23.06 -1.80
N MET A 295 -22.91 -22.30 -1.34
CA MET A 295 -23.34 -22.30 0.06
C MET A 295 -24.67 -23.02 0.19
N VAL A 296 -24.71 -24.05 1.04
CA VAL A 296 -25.90 -24.86 1.31
C VAL A 296 -26.17 -24.86 2.81
N LYS A 297 -27.40 -24.56 3.22
CA LYS A 297 -27.82 -24.66 4.63
C LYS A 297 -28.39 -26.06 4.88
N ILE A 298 -27.87 -26.77 5.87
CA ILE A 298 -28.41 -28.05 6.34
C ILE A 298 -28.96 -27.93 7.77
N PRO A 299 -29.93 -28.78 8.15
CA PRO A 299 -30.35 -28.89 9.54
C PRO A 299 -29.19 -29.29 10.46
N GLN A 300 -29.11 -28.68 11.65
CA GLN A 300 -28.01 -28.91 12.61
C GLN A 300 -27.89 -30.38 13.04
N ASP A 301 -29.02 -31.08 13.17
CA ASP A 301 -29.08 -32.51 13.48
C ASP A 301 -28.44 -33.40 12.40
N LYS A 302 -28.28 -32.89 11.17
CA LYS A 302 -27.69 -33.60 10.03
C LYS A 302 -26.21 -33.29 9.82
N ILE A 303 -25.61 -32.36 10.56
CA ILE A 303 -24.18 -32.04 10.47
C ILE A 303 -23.33 -33.29 10.70
N GLY A 304 -23.65 -34.07 11.74
CA GLY A 304 -22.93 -35.30 12.07
C GLY A 304 -23.00 -36.37 10.97
N LEU A 305 -24.09 -36.42 10.20
CA LEU A 305 -24.26 -37.35 9.07
C LEU A 305 -23.38 -36.95 7.88
N LEU A 306 -23.27 -35.65 7.60
CA LEU A 306 -22.43 -35.12 6.53
C LEU A 306 -20.93 -35.33 6.82
N ILE A 307 -20.51 -35.03 8.05
CA ILE A 307 -19.11 -35.21 8.49
C ILE A 307 -18.77 -36.72 8.53
N GLY A 308 -19.68 -37.52 9.08
CA GLY A 308 -19.50 -38.95 9.30
C GLY A 308 -18.50 -39.29 10.41
N PRO A 309 -18.37 -40.57 10.78
CA PRO A 309 -17.47 -40.99 11.85
C PRO A 309 -16.02 -40.60 11.57
N GLY A 310 -15.42 -39.77 12.44
CA GLY A 310 -14.05 -39.29 12.31
C GLY A 310 -13.79 -38.40 11.07
N GLY A 311 -14.84 -37.81 10.49
CA GLY A 311 -14.74 -37.03 9.26
C GLY A 311 -14.59 -37.88 8.00
N LYS A 312 -14.87 -39.18 8.07
CA LYS A 312 -14.64 -40.10 6.93
C LYS A 312 -15.50 -39.74 5.71
N THR A 313 -16.74 -39.35 5.90
CA THR A 313 -17.67 -39.04 4.80
C THR A 313 -17.22 -37.77 4.09
N ILE A 314 -16.96 -36.69 4.83
CA ILE A 314 -16.55 -35.41 4.24
C ILE A 314 -15.17 -35.53 3.54
N LYS A 315 -14.21 -36.23 4.16
CA LYS A 315 -12.91 -36.52 3.52
C LYS A 315 -13.06 -37.36 2.25
N GLY A 316 -14.02 -38.28 2.22
CA GLY A 316 -14.36 -39.06 1.03
C GLY A 316 -14.89 -38.19 -0.10
N ILE A 317 -15.83 -37.28 0.20
CA ILE A 317 -16.38 -36.32 -0.76
C ILE A 317 -15.25 -35.45 -1.33
N CYS A 318 -14.40 -34.88 -0.47
CA CYS A 318 -13.28 -34.04 -0.93
C CYS A 318 -12.30 -34.83 -1.82
N ALA A 319 -11.99 -36.08 -1.46
CA ALA A 319 -11.08 -36.93 -2.23
C ALA A 319 -11.64 -37.35 -3.60
N GLU A 320 -12.95 -37.60 -3.70
CA GLU A 320 -13.61 -38.00 -4.95
C GLU A 320 -13.85 -36.81 -5.89
N THR A 321 -14.22 -35.66 -5.33
CA THR A 321 -14.61 -34.48 -6.13
C THR A 321 -13.47 -33.50 -6.36
N GLY A 322 -12.42 -33.54 -5.52
CA GLY A 322 -11.39 -32.50 -5.48
C GLY A 322 -11.88 -31.15 -4.95
N ALA A 323 -13.13 -31.07 -4.47
CA ALA A 323 -13.68 -29.90 -3.82
C ALA A 323 -13.29 -29.85 -2.34
N GLU A 324 -13.20 -28.65 -1.79
CA GLU A 324 -13.07 -28.44 -0.34
C GLU A 324 -14.46 -28.19 0.25
N VAL A 325 -14.80 -28.86 1.35
CA VAL A 325 -16.14 -28.78 1.96
C VAL A 325 -15.99 -28.41 3.42
N ASN A 326 -16.49 -27.23 3.80
CA ASN A 326 -16.37 -26.68 5.14
C ASN A 326 -17.77 -26.57 5.76
N VAL A 327 -17.92 -27.04 6.99
CA VAL A 327 -19.21 -27.08 7.69
C VAL A 327 -19.11 -26.31 9.00
N ASP A 328 -19.93 -25.28 9.13
CA ASP A 328 -20.06 -24.50 10.38
C ASP A 328 -21.04 -25.18 11.34
N ASP A 329 -20.88 -24.93 12.65
CA ASP A 329 -21.76 -25.44 13.70
C ASP A 329 -23.23 -24.98 13.57
N ASP A 330 -23.47 -23.91 12.81
CA ASP A 330 -24.81 -23.39 12.53
C ASP A 330 -25.52 -24.10 11.36
N GLY A 331 -24.88 -25.11 10.76
CA GLY A 331 -25.37 -25.88 9.62
C GLY A 331 -25.07 -25.26 8.25
N THR A 332 -24.23 -24.22 8.19
CA THR A 332 -23.78 -23.65 6.91
C THR A 332 -22.67 -24.52 6.31
N VAL A 333 -22.91 -25.06 5.12
CA VAL A 333 -21.93 -25.83 4.33
C VAL A 333 -21.42 -24.96 3.19
N ARG A 334 -20.11 -24.82 3.06
CA ARG A 334 -19.44 -24.12 1.94
C ARG A 334 -18.65 -25.12 1.12
N ILE A 335 -18.92 -25.19 -0.17
CA ILE A 335 -18.27 -26.10 -1.12
C ILE A 335 -17.42 -25.25 -2.06
N TYR A 336 -16.10 -25.45 -2.05
CA TYR A 336 -15.16 -24.76 -2.92
C TYR A 336 -14.70 -25.69 -4.04
N ALA A 337 -14.84 -25.28 -5.29
CA ALA A 337 -14.37 -26.06 -6.44
C ALA A 337 -13.43 -25.22 -7.32
N THR A 338 -12.32 -25.83 -7.75
CA THR A 338 -11.32 -25.23 -8.66
C THR A 338 -11.81 -25.15 -10.12
N SER A 339 -12.88 -25.87 -10.45
CA SER A 339 -13.63 -25.77 -11.71
C SER A 339 -15.13 -25.88 -11.42
N GLY A 340 -15.91 -24.89 -11.86
CA GLY A 340 -17.38 -24.99 -11.88
C GLY A 340 -17.90 -25.84 -13.05
N PRO A 341 -19.22 -26.12 -13.12
CA PRO A 341 -19.86 -26.74 -14.28
C PRO A 341 -19.75 -25.92 -15.57
#